data_AF-A0A380CWC1-F1
#
_entry.id   AF-A0A380CWC1-F1
#
_cell.length_a   1.000
_cell.length_b   1.000
_cell.length_c   1.000
_cell.angle_alpha   90.00
_cell.angle_beta   90.00
_cell.angle_gamma   90.00
#
_symmetry.space_group_name_H-M   'P 1'
#
loop_
_entity.id
_entity.type
_entity.pdbx_description
1 polymer ?
#
loop_
_entity_poly.entity_id
_entity_poly.type
_entity_poly.pdbx_seq_one_letter_code
_entity_poly.pdbx_strand_id
1 'polypeptide(L)'
;MFSSQLLKQIDFIKEIDKIKYIQRKTKLFNSDRNENDAEHSWHLALMAIVLAEHSNEKIDLLKVLKMVLIHDIVEIDAGDTFIYDMQKKS
;
A
#
# COMPACT_ATOMS: atom_id res chain seq x y z
N MET A 1 24.03 7.29 -22.96
CA MET A 1 24.01 7.62 -21.52
C MET A 1 22.56 7.72 -21.10
N PHE A 2 22.11 7.00 -20.07
CA PHE A 2 20.73 7.13 -19.62
C PHE A 2 20.47 8.52 -19.05
N SER A 3 19.27 9.07 -19.28
CA SER A 3 18.87 10.36 -18.70
C SER A 3 18.92 10.29 -17.17
N SER A 4 19.37 11.35 -16.51
CA SER A 4 19.35 11.47 -15.05
C SER A 4 17.95 11.27 -14.46
N GLN A 5 16.90 11.59 -15.22
CA GLN A 5 15.52 11.35 -14.84
C GLN A 5 15.17 9.85 -14.79
N LEU A 6 15.63 9.07 -15.78
CA LEU A 6 15.36 7.63 -15.82
C LEU A 6 16.06 6.90 -14.67
N LEU A 7 17.28 7.32 -14.32
CA LEU A 7 18.00 6.76 -13.18
C LEU A 7 17.22 6.96 -11.88
N LYS A 8 16.72 8.17 -11.62
CA LYS A 8 15.87 8.45 -10.44
C LYS A 8 14.59 7.61 -10.41
N GLN A 9 13.96 7.38 -11.56
CA GLN A 9 12.77 6.52 -11.65
C GLN A 9 13.10 5.06 -11.32
N ILE A 10 14.23 4.55 -11.82
CA ILE A 10 14.70 3.20 -11.50
C ILE A 10 15.02 3.08 -10.00
N ASP A 11 15.69 4.08 -9.43
CA ASP A 11 16.01 4.10 -8.00
C ASP A 11 14.74 4.11 -7.15
N PHE A 12 13.74 4.89 -7.54
CA PHE A 12 12.43 4.86 -6.88
C PHE A 12 11.75 3.47 -6.98
N ILE A 13 11.73 2.86 -8.17
CA ILE A 13 11.13 1.51 -8.37
C ILE A 13 11.84 0.46 -7.50
N LYS A 14 13.17 0.56 -7.36
CA LYS A 14 13.94 -0.33 -6.47
C LYS A 14 13.62 -0.08 -5.00
N GLU A 15 13.49 1.18 -4.60
CA GLU A 15 13.24 1.55 -3.20
C GLU A 15 11.89 1.02 -2.72
N ILE A 16 10.83 1.19 -3.53
CA ILE A 16 9.48 0.75 -3.15
C ILE A 16 9.32 -0.78 -3.04
N ASP A 17 10.27 -1.58 -3.55
CA ASP A 17 10.25 -3.05 -3.36
C ASP A 17 10.31 -3.44 -1.87
N LYS A 18 10.89 -2.57 -1.04
CA LYS A 18 10.99 -2.75 0.42
C LYS A 18 9.64 -2.90 1.11
N ILE A 19 8.55 -2.39 0.52
CA ILE A 19 7.20 -2.49 1.08
C ILE A 19 6.75 -3.95 1.28
N LYS A 20 7.30 -4.89 0.50
CA LYS A 20 7.01 -6.34 0.63
C LYS A 20 7.50 -6.94 1.95
N TYR A 21 8.44 -6.28 2.62
CA TYR A 21 9.02 -6.75 3.87
C TYR A 21 8.33 -6.19 5.11
N ILE A 22 7.48 -5.17 4.96
CA ILE A 22 6.70 -4.61 6.08
C ILE A 22 5.52 -5.55 6.36
N GLN A 23 5.53 -6.19 7.52
CA GLN A 23 4.50 -7.13 7.95
C GLN A 23 3.45 -6.43 8.81
N ARG A 24 2.19 -6.63 8.48
CA ARG A 24 1.04 -6.12 9.22
C ARG A 24 0.70 -7.03 10.39
N LYS A 25 -0.02 -6.54 11.41
CA LYS A 25 -0.59 -7.45 12.44
C LYS A 25 -1.75 -8.30 11.91
N THR A 26 -2.34 -7.92 10.76
CA THR A 26 -3.42 -8.68 10.11
C THR A 26 -2.89 -10.00 9.57
N LYS A 27 -3.56 -11.11 9.90
CA LYS A 27 -3.28 -12.42 9.31
C LYS A 27 -4.04 -12.61 8.01
N LEU A 28 -3.44 -13.33 7.06
CA LEU A 28 -4.17 -13.78 5.88
C LEU A 28 -5.29 -14.73 6.27
N PHE A 29 -6.34 -14.77 5.44
CA PHE A 29 -7.42 -15.75 5.61
C PHE A 29 -6.86 -17.17 5.59
N ASN A 30 -7.21 -17.95 6.62
CA ASN A 30 -6.81 -19.35 6.77
C ASN A 30 -5.28 -19.57 6.79
N SER A 31 -4.50 -18.59 7.25
CA SER A 31 -3.05 -18.72 7.43
C SER A 31 -2.59 -18.17 8.78
N ASP A 32 -1.49 -18.69 9.27
CA ASP A 32 -0.76 -18.11 10.40
C ASP A 32 0.25 -17.02 10.00
N ARG A 33 0.40 -16.78 8.70
CA ARG A 33 1.25 -15.71 8.17
C ARG A 33 0.54 -14.36 8.24
N ASN A 34 1.30 -13.36 8.66
CA ASN A 34 0.92 -11.97 8.56
C ASN A 34 0.88 -11.50 7.09
N GLU A 35 -0.11 -10.69 6.76
CA GLU A 35 -0.17 -9.94 5.50
C GLU A 35 0.99 -8.94 5.46
N ASN A 36 1.56 -8.66 4.28
CA ASN A 36 2.48 -7.53 4.10
C ASN A 36 1.79 -6.37 3.38
N ASP A 37 2.34 -5.16 3.49
CA ASP A 37 1.70 -3.95 2.92
C ASP A 37 1.55 -3.98 1.40
N ALA A 38 2.44 -4.69 0.69
CA ALA A 38 2.31 -4.86 -0.75
C ALA A 38 1.05 -5.69 -1.09
N GLU A 39 0.83 -6.79 -0.37
CA GLU A 39 -0.35 -7.65 -0.49
C GLU A 39 -1.62 -6.89 -0.12
N HIS A 40 -1.55 -6.09 0.95
CA HIS A 40 -2.65 -5.24 1.40
C HIS A 40 -3.06 -4.24 0.31
N SER A 41 -2.10 -3.47 -0.20
CA SER A 41 -2.34 -2.46 -1.24
C SER A 41 -2.85 -3.09 -2.54
N TRP A 42 -2.34 -4.26 -2.91
CA TRP A 42 -2.84 -5.01 -4.06
C TRP A 42 -4.30 -5.46 -3.87
N HIS A 43 -4.63 -6.02 -2.71
CA HIS A 43 -5.97 -6.50 -2.42
C HIS A 43 -6.97 -5.34 -2.38
N LEU A 44 -6.59 -4.21 -1.75
CA LEU A 44 -7.41 -3.00 -1.72
C LEU A 44 -7.63 -2.40 -3.11
N ALA A 45 -6.63 -2.46 -3.99
CA ALA A 45 -6.78 -2.01 -5.38
C ALA A 45 -7.81 -2.87 -6.15
N LEU A 46 -7.79 -4.19 -5.95
CA LEU A 46 -8.81 -5.08 -6.52
C LEU A 46 -10.20 -4.82 -5.94
N MET A 47 -10.30 -4.59 -4.62
CA MET A 47 -11.55 -4.20 -3.99
C MET A 47 -12.10 -2.91 -4.60
N ALA A 48 -11.26 -1.91 -4.85
CA ALA A 48 -11.69 -0.67 -5.49
C ALA A 48 -12.26 -0.88 -6.90
N ILE A 49 -11.72 -1.83 -7.67
CA ILE A 49 -12.24 -2.19 -9.00
C ILE A 49 -13.59 -2.91 -8.88
N VAL A 50 -13.67 -3.93 -8.03
CA VAL A 50 -14.86 -4.77 -7.88
C VAL A 50 -16.03 -3.98 -7.27
N LEU A 51 -15.75 -3.11 -6.31
CA LEU A 51 -16.77 -2.36 -5.57
C LEU A 51 -17.07 -0.99 -6.17
N ALA A 52 -16.44 -0.62 -7.31
CA ALA A 52 -16.59 0.69 -7.92
C ALA A 52 -18.05 1.07 -8.21
N GLU A 53 -18.87 0.10 -8.63
CA GLU A 53 -20.29 0.29 -8.96
C GLU A 53 -21.17 0.58 -7.75
N HIS A 54 -20.70 0.26 -6.54
CA HIS A 54 -21.42 0.51 -5.29
C HIS A 54 -21.14 1.90 -4.71
N SER A 55 -20.33 2.73 -5.39
CA SER A 55 -20.08 4.10 -4.97
C SER A 55 -21.33 4.97 -5.13
N ASN A 56 -21.65 5.77 -4.11
CA ASN A 56 -22.73 6.74 -4.14
C ASN A 56 -22.46 7.92 -5.11
N GLU A 57 -21.21 8.08 -5.52
CA GLU A 57 -20.71 9.18 -6.33
C GLU A 57 -19.91 8.63 -7.52
N LYS A 58 -19.83 9.41 -8.60
CA LYS A 58 -18.95 9.05 -9.72
C LYS A 58 -17.49 9.19 -9.29
N ILE A 59 -16.76 8.08 -9.26
CA ILE A 59 -15.33 8.05 -8.95
C ILE A 59 -14.47 7.98 -10.21
N ASP A 60 -13.32 8.65 -10.17
CA ASP A 60 -12.22 8.38 -11.10
C ASP A 60 -11.44 7.17 -10.58
N LEU A 61 -11.77 6.00 -11.11
CA LEU A 61 -11.17 4.74 -10.66
C LEU A 61 -9.64 4.72 -10.86
N LEU A 62 -9.13 5.36 -11.93
CA LEU A 62 -7.68 5.41 -12.15
C LEU A 62 -6.98 6.26 -11.10
N LYS A 63 -7.61 7.35 -10.66
CA LYS A 63 -7.11 8.16 -9.54
C LYS A 63 -7.12 7.36 -8.23
N VAL A 64 -8.20 6.65 -7.93
CA VAL A 64 -8.33 5.81 -6.72
C VAL A 64 -7.27 4.72 -6.71
N LEU A 65 -7.07 4.01 -7.82
CA LEU A 65 -6.06 2.97 -7.96
C LEU A 65 -4.65 3.52 -7.71
N LYS A 66 -4.31 4.68 -8.25
CA LYS A 66 -3.01 5.33 -7.99
C LYS A 66 -2.83 5.68 -6.52
N MET A 67 -3.88 6.17 -5.86
CA MET A 67 -3.83 6.50 -4.42
C MET A 67 -3.61 5.26 -3.57
N VAL A 68 -4.39 4.20 -3.81
CA VAL A 68 -4.30 2.95 -3.06
C VAL A 68 -2.94 2.27 -3.25
N LEU A 69 -2.37 2.28 -4.45
CA LEU A 69 -1.06 1.64 -4.68
C LEU A 69 0.11 2.34 -3.99
N ILE A 70 -0.04 3.61 -3.60
CA ILE A 70 1.05 4.40 -2.98
C ILE A 70 0.79 4.75 -1.51
N HIS A 71 -0.37 4.44 -0.96
CA HIS A 71 -0.81 4.97 0.34
C HIS A 71 0.12 4.58 1.50
N ASP A 72 0.63 3.36 1.49
CA ASP A 72 1.50 2.81 2.54
C ASP A 72 3.00 2.84 2.18
N ILE A 73 3.41 3.50 1.08
CA ILE A 73 4.86 3.58 0.73
C ILE A 73 5.68 4.24 1.85
N VAL A 74 5.08 5.14 2.63
CA VAL A 74 5.73 5.78 3.77
C VAL A 74 6.10 4.80 4.89
N GLU A 75 5.43 3.64 4.95
CA GLU A 75 5.71 2.60 5.97
C GLU A 75 7.06 1.90 5.75
N ILE A 76 7.68 2.05 4.57
CA ILE A 76 9.06 1.60 4.33
C ILE A 76 10.03 2.24 5.33
N ASP A 77 9.84 3.53 5.64
CA ASP A 77 10.72 4.29 6.53
C ASP A 77 10.16 4.38 7.96
N ALA A 78 8.83 4.41 8.12
CA ALA A 78 8.17 4.55 9.42
C ALA A 78 7.96 3.20 10.16
N GLY A 79 7.88 2.09 9.42
CA GLY A 79 7.33 0.82 9.90
C GLY A 79 5.80 0.84 10.01
N ASP A 80 5.17 -0.35 10.07
CA ASP A 80 3.71 -0.50 10.28
C ASP A 80 3.31 0.11 11.62
N THR A 81 2.77 1.33 11.56
CA THR A 81 2.24 2.04 12.73
C THR A 81 0.76 1.73 12.83
N PHE A 82 0.44 0.66 13.55
CA PHE A 82 -0.92 0.16 13.63
C PHE A 82 -1.90 1.26 14.09
N ILE A 83 -3.03 1.43 13.40
CA ILE A 83 -4.04 2.47 13.67
C ILE A 83 -4.53 2.46 15.14
N TYR A 84 -4.43 1.32 15.85
CA TYR A 84 -4.79 1.19 17.26
C TYR A 84 -3.68 1.48 18.27
N ASP A 85 -2.43 1.76 17.85
CA ASP A 85 -1.33 2.10 18.76
C ASP A 85 -1.44 3.55 19.31
N MET A 86 -2.55 4.24 19.03
CA MET A 86 -2.97 5.50 19.66
C MET A 86 -3.70 5.32 21.01
N GLN A 87 -3.57 4.17 21.70
CA GLN A 87 -4.01 4.04 23.08
C GLN A 87 -2.91 4.41 24.08
N LYS A 88 -2.98 5.69 24.50
CA LYS A 88 -2.63 6.22 25.84
C LYS A 88 -1.24 5.88 26.39
N LYS A 89 -0.32 6.85 26.26
CA LYS A 89 0.55 7.22 27.39
C LYS A 89 -0.03 8.48 28.04
N SER A 90 -0.84 8.28 29.08
CA SER A 90 -1.13 9.26 30.13
C SER A 90 -0.22 8.97 31.31
#